data_AF-A0A6J7IZX1-F1
#
_entry.id   AF-A0A6J7IZX1-F1
#
_cell.length_a   1.000
_cell.length_b   1.000
_cell.length_c   1.000
_cell.angle_alpha   90.00
_cell.angle_beta   90.00
_cell.angle_gamma   90.00
#
_symmetry.space_group_name_H-M   'P 1'
#
loop_
_entity.id
_entity.type
_entity.pdbx_description
1 polymer ?
#
loop_
_entity_poly.entity_id
_entity_poly.type
_entity_poly.pdbx_seq_one_letter_code
_entity_poly.pdbx_strand_id
1 'polypeptide(L)'
;MLVVVVICALYLVPQFQGAGLTLNILLGVPGWVGALAVGLIVIANVVGGGMRSITFVQAFQYWLKLTAIAIPALVLTVHFVADDRSVGTAAPPTVAEQTRVDITTDVLVQVDSPIVVSVAGTLDEQSVDGRVTLDAGEHRLGSGTLLTLDAGSPVPVVAGAPTTDRAWAMPGGGLGGQHPLYQVYSLILATFLGTLGLPHVLVRFYTNPDGRAARLTSLTVLALLGTFYLFPTVLGVFARLYVPQLLITGASDAAVLLLPGSVLSGVPGQLLAALVAAGAIAAFLSTSSGLLVSIAGVLSTDVLSGKVRDFRVAAVLAGAVPLALSIGVVSLDLSRTVGLVFAVAASTLCPLLVLGIWWRGLTAAGAAAGLFLGGGLSLVAASISVVTPISDGVLGGWAAAILGYPAAVSVPVAFAAMIVVSLATRRTVPSDISRIFARLHLPEGLDMGKDREREL
;
A
#
# COMPACT_ATOMS: atom_id res chain seq x y z
N MET A 1 17.30 6.76 12.94
CA MET A 1 16.04 7.29 13.49
C MET A 1 15.31 8.20 12.51
N LEU A 2 15.94 9.23 11.95
CA LEU A 2 15.31 10.10 10.95
C LEU A 2 14.69 9.32 9.76
N VAL A 3 15.38 8.32 9.23
CA VAL A 3 14.87 7.45 8.16
C VAL A 3 13.56 6.75 8.55
N VAL A 4 13.45 6.25 9.79
CA VAL A 4 12.23 5.61 10.30
C VAL A 4 11.08 6.60 10.37
N VAL A 5 11.34 7.82 10.88
CA VAL A 5 10.33 8.89 10.95
C VAL A 5 9.83 9.25 9.56
N VAL A 6 10.73 9.43 8.60
CA VAL A 6 10.39 9.75 7.21
C VAL A 6 9.55 8.63 6.59
N ILE A 7 9.95 7.36 6.75
CA ILE A 7 9.19 6.24 6.21
C ILE A 7 7.79 6.19 6.83
N CYS A 8 7.68 6.20 8.16
CA CYS A 8 6.37 6.17 8.82
C CYS A 8 5.49 7.37 8.42
N ALA A 9 6.07 8.56 8.22
CA ALA A 9 5.38 9.74 7.72
C ALA A 9 4.87 9.53 6.27
N LEU A 10 5.69 8.96 5.38
CA LEU A 10 5.28 8.60 4.02
C LEU A 10 4.17 7.55 4.00
N TYR A 11 4.13 6.62 4.97
CA TYR A 11 3.03 5.65 5.10
C TYR A 11 1.70 6.27 5.56
N LEU A 12 1.75 7.37 6.32
CA LEU A 12 0.54 8.06 6.76
C LEU A 12 -0.19 8.74 5.59
N VAL A 13 0.55 9.18 4.56
CA VAL A 13 -0.01 9.84 3.38
C VAL A 13 -1.09 9.00 2.67
N PRO A 14 -0.80 7.79 2.15
CA PRO A 14 -1.81 6.98 1.49
C PRO A 14 -2.91 6.49 2.45
N GLN A 15 -2.64 6.40 3.76
CA GLN A 15 -3.68 6.05 4.73
C GLN A 15 -4.73 7.15 4.90
N PHE A 16 -4.30 8.42 4.93
CA PHE A 16 -5.22 9.55 4.96
C PHE A 16 -5.97 9.69 3.62
N GLN A 17 -5.28 9.47 2.50
CA GLN A 17 -5.93 9.46 1.18
C GLN A 17 -6.98 8.35 1.06
N GLY A 18 -6.69 7.14 1.55
CA GLY A 18 -7.64 6.02 1.52
C GLY A 18 -8.85 6.25 2.41
N ALA A 19 -8.64 6.84 3.58
CA ALA A 19 -9.75 7.25 4.45
C ALA A 19 -10.60 8.36 3.79
N GLY A 20 -9.95 9.30 3.11
CA GLY A 20 -10.61 10.35 2.33
C GLY A 20 -11.44 9.79 1.18
N LEU A 21 -10.88 8.87 0.41
CA LEU A 21 -11.58 8.15 -0.66
C LEU A 21 -12.79 7.39 -0.12
N THR A 22 -12.64 6.71 1.01
CA THR A 22 -13.74 5.99 1.67
C THR A 22 -14.89 6.93 2.01
N LEU A 23 -14.60 8.10 2.59
CA LEU A 23 -15.64 9.09 2.91
C LEU A 23 -16.23 9.74 1.67
N ASN A 24 -15.45 9.93 0.62
CA ASN A 24 -15.94 10.43 -0.66
C ASN A 24 -16.96 9.47 -1.30
N ILE A 25 -16.65 8.17 -1.31
CA ILE A 25 -17.55 7.15 -1.85
C ILE A 25 -18.84 7.06 -1.04
N LEU A 26 -18.75 7.11 0.28
CA LEU A 26 -19.91 6.87 1.16
C LEU A 26 -20.79 8.09 1.39
N LEU A 27 -20.17 9.27 1.51
CA LEU A 27 -20.86 10.52 1.89
C LEU A 27 -20.90 11.55 0.76
N GLY A 28 -20.25 11.30 -0.38
CA GLY A 28 -20.15 12.25 -1.49
C GLY A 28 -19.30 13.47 -1.18
N VAL A 29 -18.59 13.51 -0.05
CA VAL A 29 -17.75 14.64 0.35
C VAL A 29 -16.43 14.64 -0.44
N PRO A 30 -15.83 15.79 -0.77
CA PRO A 30 -14.55 15.80 -1.47
C PRO A 30 -13.46 15.02 -0.72
N GLY A 31 -12.63 14.25 -1.44
CA GLY A 31 -11.64 13.35 -0.81
C GLY A 31 -10.68 14.05 0.16
N TRP A 32 -10.30 15.30 -0.12
CA TRP A 32 -9.46 16.10 0.77
C TRP A 32 -10.13 16.43 2.11
N VAL A 33 -11.46 16.61 2.13
CA VAL A 33 -12.25 16.84 3.36
C VAL A 33 -12.21 15.58 4.22
N GLY A 34 -12.39 14.42 3.59
CA GLY A 34 -12.34 13.14 4.29
C GLY A 34 -10.94 12.86 4.87
N ALA A 35 -9.88 13.10 4.10
CA ALA A 35 -8.50 12.98 4.57
C ALA A 35 -8.21 13.93 5.73
N LEU A 36 -8.65 15.19 5.65
CA LEU A 36 -8.52 16.19 6.70
C LEU A 36 -9.25 15.76 7.99
N ALA A 37 -10.51 15.34 7.87
CA ALA A 37 -11.32 14.93 9.01
C ALA A 37 -10.69 13.73 9.75
N VAL A 38 -10.31 12.68 9.01
CA VAL A 38 -9.70 11.49 9.61
C VAL A 38 -8.32 11.80 10.17
N GLY A 39 -7.50 12.59 9.47
CA GLY A 39 -6.20 13.02 9.95
C GLY A 39 -6.28 13.79 11.27
N LEU A 40 -7.22 14.74 11.39
CA LEU A 40 -7.47 15.48 12.62
C LEU A 40 -7.95 14.57 13.76
N ILE A 41 -8.84 13.62 13.48
CA ILE A 41 -9.29 12.63 14.47
C ILE A 41 -8.11 11.79 14.96
N VAL A 42 -7.24 11.30 14.07
CA VAL A 42 -6.05 10.53 14.43
C VAL A 42 -5.12 11.37 15.32
N ILE A 43 -4.83 12.62 14.93
CA ILE A 43 -3.98 13.51 15.72
C ILE A 43 -4.58 13.76 17.11
N ALA A 44 -5.86 14.11 17.18
CA ALA A 44 -6.56 14.35 18.44
C ALA A 44 -6.54 13.12 19.36
N ASN A 45 -6.80 11.93 18.79
CA ASN A 45 -6.75 10.67 19.52
C ASN A 45 -5.36 10.36 20.08
N VAL A 46 -4.29 10.60 19.31
CA VAL A 46 -2.92 10.35 19.77
C VAL A 46 -2.49 11.37 20.83
N VAL A 47 -2.84 12.64 20.66
CA VAL A 47 -2.55 13.71 21.64
C VAL A 47 -3.29 13.45 22.97
N GLY A 48 -4.51 12.94 22.91
CA GLY A 48 -5.35 12.67 24.08
C GLY A 48 -5.11 11.32 24.76
N GLY A 49 -4.90 10.24 23.98
CA GLY A 49 -5.00 8.85 24.46
C GLY A 49 -3.75 8.24 25.10
N GLY A 50 -2.55 8.74 24.79
CA GLY A 50 -1.29 8.19 25.30
C GLY A 50 -1.02 6.72 24.91
N MET A 51 0.21 6.23 25.14
CA MET A 51 0.66 4.92 24.64
C MET A 51 -0.03 3.69 25.26
N ARG A 52 -0.65 3.81 26.44
CA ARG A 52 -1.15 2.66 27.24
C ARG A 52 -2.47 2.04 26.76
N SER A 53 -3.32 2.79 26.04
CA SER A 53 -4.67 2.33 25.66
C SER A 53 -4.72 1.65 24.28
N ILE A 54 -3.61 1.62 23.56
CA ILE A 54 -3.60 1.34 22.12
C ILE A 54 -3.64 -0.17 21.82
N THR A 55 -2.95 -1.00 22.60
CA THR A 55 -2.81 -2.44 22.29
C THR A 55 -4.14 -3.18 22.36
N PHE A 56 -4.94 -2.92 23.40
CA PHE A 56 -6.24 -3.57 23.57
C PHE A 56 -7.24 -3.13 22.50
N VAL A 57 -7.30 -1.82 22.23
CA VAL A 57 -8.14 -1.24 21.18
C VAL A 57 -7.77 -1.82 19.81
N GLN A 58 -6.49 -1.98 19.52
CA GLN A 58 -6.03 -2.58 18.27
C GLN A 58 -6.38 -4.06 18.13
N ALA A 59 -6.33 -4.83 19.22
CA ALA A 59 -6.77 -6.23 19.21
C ALA A 59 -8.26 -6.36 18.87
N PHE A 60 -9.11 -5.52 19.46
CA PHE A 60 -10.53 -5.45 19.10
C PHE A 60 -10.73 -5.03 17.64
N GLN A 61 -10.00 -3.99 17.19
CA GLN A 61 -10.07 -3.50 15.82
C GLN A 61 -9.65 -4.55 14.78
N TYR A 62 -8.74 -5.48 15.11
CA TYR A 62 -8.42 -6.60 14.21
C TYR A 62 -9.67 -7.45 13.93
N TRP A 63 -10.38 -7.89 14.98
CA TRP A 63 -11.59 -8.70 14.83
C TRP A 63 -12.70 -7.96 14.09
N LEU A 64 -12.84 -6.66 14.34
CA LEU A 64 -13.79 -5.81 13.61
C LEU A 64 -13.44 -5.77 12.11
N LYS A 65 -12.18 -5.50 11.75
CA LYS A 65 -11.72 -5.46 10.35
C LYS A 65 -11.85 -6.81 9.66
N LEU A 66 -11.48 -7.89 10.36
CA LEU A 66 -11.58 -9.25 9.84
C LEU A 66 -13.03 -9.59 9.54
N THR A 67 -13.94 -9.32 10.47
CA THR A 67 -15.38 -9.53 10.27
C THR A 67 -15.90 -8.67 9.11
N ALA A 68 -15.48 -7.42 9.04
CA ALA A 68 -15.93 -6.48 8.02
C ALA A 68 -15.52 -6.85 6.60
N ILE A 69 -14.42 -7.58 6.42
CA ILE A 69 -13.99 -8.08 5.10
C ILE A 69 -14.45 -9.51 4.84
N ALA A 70 -14.50 -10.35 5.87
CA ALA A 70 -14.85 -11.77 5.74
C ALA A 70 -16.34 -11.96 5.44
N ILE A 71 -17.23 -11.25 6.12
CA ILE A 71 -18.68 -11.43 5.91
C ILE A 71 -19.07 -11.11 4.45
N PRO A 72 -18.72 -9.94 3.87
CA PRO A 72 -19.02 -9.67 2.46
C PRO A 72 -18.39 -10.68 1.52
N ALA A 73 -17.13 -11.06 1.75
CA ALA A 73 -16.46 -12.05 0.91
C ALA A 73 -17.18 -13.40 0.91
N LEU A 74 -17.62 -13.89 2.07
CA LEU A 74 -18.38 -15.13 2.20
C LEU A 74 -19.77 -15.03 1.55
N VAL A 75 -20.49 -13.94 1.78
CA VAL A 75 -21.81 -13.71 1.18
C VAL A 75 -21.71 -13.65 -0.35
N LEU A 76 -20.73 -12.92 -0.88
CA LEU A 76 -20.49 -12.83 -2.32
C LEU A 76 -20.03 -14.17 -2.91
N THR A 77 -19.29 -14.98 -2.16
CA THR A 77 -18.94 -16.34 -2.60
C THR A 77 -20.17 -17.22 -2.72
N VAL A 78 -21.09 -17.17 -1.76
CA VAL A 78 -22.37 -17.91 -1.82
C VAL A 78 -23.22 -17.43 -2.99
N HIS A 79 -23.28 -16.12 -3.22
CA HIS A 79 -24.00 -15.55 -4.35
C HIS A 79 -23.40 -15.99 -5.69
N PHE A 80 -22.08 -15.93 -5.83
CA PHE A 80 -21.37 -16.35 -7.04
C PHE A 80 -21.63 -17.82 -7.39
N VAL A 81 -21.58 -18.72 -6.40
CA VAL A 81 -21.87 -20.16 -6.60
C VAL A 81 -23.32 -20.40 -7.06
N ALA A 82 -24.24 -19.47 -6.78
CA ALA A 82 -25.63 -19.55 -7.23
C ALA A 82 -25.88 -18.89 -8.62
N ASP A 83 -24.96 -18.05 -9.11
CA ASP A 83 -25.16 -17.19 -10.30
C ASP A 83 -24.55 -17.78 -11.59
N ASP A 84 -23.95 -18.99 -11.54
CA ASP A 84 -23.35 -19.74 -12.66
C ASP A 84 -22.41 -18.92 -13.60
N ARG A 85 -21.82 -17.82 -13.11
CA ARG A 85 -20.85 -17.02 -13.89
C ARG A 85 -19.50 -17.71 -14.00
N SER A 86 -18.91 -17.69 -15.19
CA SER A 86 -17.57 -18.22 -15.42
C SER A 86 -16.49 -17.16 -15.13
N VAL A 87 -15.34 -17.60 -14.60
CA VAL A 87 -14.17 -16.74 -14.30
C VAL A 87 -13.04 -17.09 -15.25
N GLY A 88 -12.28 -16.09 -15.70
CA GLY A 88 -11.09 -16.31 -16.54
C GLY A 88 -11.43 -16.60 -18.00
N THR A 89 -12.58 -16.10 -18.48
CA THR A 89 -12.96 -16.24 -19.89
C THR A 89 -12.03 -15.45 -20.80
N ALA A 90 -12.00 -15.80 -22.08
CA ALA A 90 -11.30 -15.00 -23.09
C ALA A 90 -12.03 -13.68 -23.41
N ALA A 91 -13.25 -13.49 -22.89
CA ALA A 91 -14.03 -12.29 -23.11
C ALA A 91 -13.59 -11.15 -22.16
N PRO A 92 -13.70 -9.89 -22.60
CA PRO A 92 -13.61 -8.75 -21.70
C PRO A 92 -14.81 -8.72 -20.73
N PRO A 93 -14.64 -8.12 -19.54
CA PRO A 93 -15.75 -7.97 -18.60
C PRO A 93 -16.82 -7.02 -19.17
N THR A 94 -18.09 -7.32 -18.90
CA THR A 94 -19.25 -6.58 -19.44
C THR A 94 -20.10 -5.98 -18.32
N VAL A 95 -20.73 -4.84 -18.57
CA VAL A 95 -21.71 -4.27 -17.63
C VAL A 95 -23.03 -5.05 -17.68
N ALA A 96 -23.63 -5.34 -16.52
CA ALA A 96 -24.90 -6.08 -16.45
C ALA A 96 -26.12 -5.20 -16.81
N GLU A 97 -26.04 -3.91 -16.48
CA GLU A 97 -27.10 -2.93 -16.72
C GLU A 97 -26.50 -1.71 -17.43
N GLN A 98 -27.37 -0.85 -17.97
CA GLN A 98 -26.92 0.40 -18.58
C GLN A 98 -26.19 1.24 -17.53
N THR A 99 -24.90 1.45 -17.74
CA THR A 99 -24.01 2.02 -16.75
C THR A 99 -23.47 3.35 -17.24
N ARG A 100 -23.62 4.38 -16.41
CA ARG A 100 -23.08 5.71 -16.66
C ARG A 100 -21.83 5.91 -15.81
N VAL A 101 -20.77 6.37 -16.45
CA VAL A 101 -19.43 6.51 -15.87
C VAL A 101 -18.98 7.94 -16.06
N ASP A 102 -18.70 8.60 -14.94
CA ASP A 102 -18.22 9.98 -14.90
C ASP A 102 -16.69 9.98 -14.88
N ILE A 103 -16.09 10.61 -15.90
CA ILE A 103 -14.65 10.72 -16.06
C ILE A 103 -14.19 11.99 -15.34
N THR A 104 -13.73 11.84 -14.11
CA THR A 104 -13.30 12.98 -13.28
C THR A 104 -11.90 13.48 -13.60
N THR A 105 -11.07 12.64 -14.24
CA THR A 105 -9.68 12.94 -14.63
C THR A 105 -9.44 12.43 -16.04
N ASP A 106 -8.61 13.13 -16.82
CA ASP A 106 -8.15 12.65 -18.12
C ASP A 106 -7.65 11.21 -18.02
N VAL A 107 -8.21 10.30 -18.81
CA VAL A 107 -7.84 8.88 -18.81
C VAL A 107 -7.66 8.38 -20.24
N LEU A 108 -6.60 7.61 -20.45
CA LEU A 108 -6.38 6.86 -21.67
C LEU A 108 -6.97 5.47 -21.44
N VAL A 109 -7.98 5.10 -22.23
CA VAL A 109 -8.62 3.78 -22.17
C VAL A 109 -8.25 2.96 -23.40
N GLN A 110 -8.21 1.65 -23.25
CA GLN A 110 -7.93 0.70 -24.30
C GLN A 110 -9.13 -0.21 -24.52
N VAL A 111 -9.43 -0.46 -25.81
CA VAL A 111 -10.52 -1.31 -26.28
C VAL A 111 -9.94 -2.40 -27.19
N ASP A 112 -10.34 -3.66 -26.97
CA ASP A 112 -9.83 -4.81 -27.75
C ASP A 112 -10.61 -5.07 -29.04
N SER A 113 -11.91 -4.77 -29.03
CA SER A 113 -12.82 -4.92 -30.17
C SER A 113 -13.77 -3.74 -30.25
N PRO A 114 -14.18 -3.26 -31.44
CA PRO A 114 -15.02 -2.07 -31.55
C PRO A 114 -16.28 -2.14 -30.68
N ILE A 115 -16.52 -1.11 -29.88
CA ILE A 115 -17.70 -1.01 -29.01
C ILE A 115 -18.50 0.25 -29.31
N VAL A 116 -19.80 0.18 -29.13
CA VAL A 116 -20.69 1.32 -29.27
C VAL A 116 -20.99 1.90 -27.89
N VAL A 117 -20.73 3.19 -27.73
CA VAL A 117 -20.88 3.92 -26.47
C VAL A 117 -21.57 5.25 -26.70
N SER A 118 -22.22 5.81 -25.68
CA SER A 118 -22.66 7.21 -25.71
C SER A 118 -21.68 8.06 -24.93
N VAL A 119 -21.13 9.09 -25.56
CA VAL A 119 -20.18 10.02 -24.96
C VAL A 119 -20.81 11.40 -24.94
N ALA A 120 -20.76 12.07 -23.80
CA ALA A 120 -21.03 13.50 -23.68
C ALA A 120 -19.83 14.17 -22.99
N GLY A 121 -18.97 14.83 -23.77
CA GLY A 121 -17.73 15.43 -23.28
C GLY A 121 -16.63 15.48 -24.33
N THR A 122 -15.44 15.01 -23.98
CA THR A 122 -14.25 15.08 -24.83
C THR A 122 -13.68 13.68 -25.07
N LEU A 123 -13.55 13.29 -26.33
CA LEU A 123 -12.98 12.03 -26.79
C LEU A 123 -11.90 12.34 -27.85
N ASP A 124 -10.67 11.86 -27.64
CA ASP A 124 -9.54 12.06 -28.55
C ASP A 124 -9.33 13.54 -28.92
N GLU A 125 -9.42 14.41 -27.90
CA GLU A 125 -9.33 15.88 -28.02
C GLU A 125 -10.47 16.55 -28.80
N GLN A 126 -11.48 15.79 -29.20
CA GLN A 126 -12.68 16.29 -29.87
C GLN A 126 -13.87 16.32 -28.91
N SER A 127 -14.68 17.38 -28.98
CA SER A 127 -15.93 17.42 -28.23
C SER A 127 -16.97 16.56 -28.93
N VAL A 128 -17.53 15.60 -28.21
CA VAL A 128 -18.54 14.67 -28.72
C VAL A 128 -19.73 14.62 -27.77
N ASP A 129 -20.93 14.71 -28.35
CA ASP A 129 -22.20 14.57 -27.63
C ASP A 129 -23.13 13.67 -28.44
N GLY A 130 -23.08 12.37 -28.16
CA GLY A 130 -23.87 11.37 -28.87
C GLY A 130 -23.27 9.97 -28.84
N ARG A 131 -23.83 9.10 -29.68
CA ARG A 131 -23.41 7.70 -29.81
C ARG A 131 -22.25 7.58 -30.79
N VAL A 132 -21.16 6.97 -30.35
CA VAL A 132 -19.90 6.81 -31.08
C VAL A 132 -19.43 5.36 -31.00
N THR A 133 -18.73 4.91 -32.03
CA THR A 133 -18.01 3.64 -31.99
C THR A 133 -16.57 3.91 -31.58
N LEU A 134 -16.14 3.34 -30.45
CA LEU A 134 -14.73 3.27 -30.09
C LEU A 134 -14.15 2.08 -30.83
N ASP A 135 -13.20 2.32 -31.73
CA ASP A 135 -12.50 1.27 -32.46
C ASP A 135 -11.54 0.49 -31.54
N ALA A 136 -10.96 -0.60 -32.05
CA ALA A 136 -9.91 -1.30 -31.30
C ALA A 136 -8.65 -0.42 -31.22
N GLY A 137 -8.17 -0.13 -30.02
CA GLY A 137 -7.06 0.78 -29.80
C GLY A 137 -7.14 1.56 -28.49
N GLU A 138 -6.30 2.58 -28.37
CA GLU A 138 -6.30 3.53 -27.26
C GLU A 138 -7.11 4.77 -27.61
N HIS A 139 -7.91 5.23 -26.65
CA HIS A 139 -8.76 6.41 -26.77
C HIS A 139 -8.63 7.28 -25.51
N ARG A 140 -8.50 8.59 -25.70
CA ARG A 140 -8.35 9.56 -24.62
C ARG A 140 -9.72 10.14 -24.24
N LEU A 141 -10.16 9.88 -23.02
CA LEU A 141 -11.34 10.50 -22.43
C LEU A 141 -10.91 11.69 -21.56
N GLY A 142 -11.41 12.88 -21.87
CA GLY A 142 -11.09 14.09 -21.10
C GLY A 142 -11.88 14.17 -19.79
N SER A 143 -11.36 14.91 -18.81
CA SER A 143 -12.07 15.21 -17.56
C SER A 143 -13.42 15.89 -17.83
N GLY A 144 -14.45 15.55 -17.04
CA GLY A 144 -15.84 15.98 -17.22
C GLY A 144 -16.62 15.20 -18.29
N THR A 145 -16.03 14.16 -18.88
CA THR A 145 -16.71 13.35 -19.90
C THR A 145 -17.64 12.32 -19.25
N LEU A 146 -18.85 12.20 -19.77
CA LEU A 146 -19.82 11.20 -19.37
C LEU A 146 -19.86 10.08 -20.39
N LEU A 147 -19.45 8.88 -19.98
CA LEU A 147 -19.50 7.67 -20.80
C LEU A 147 -20.70 6.82 -20.37
N THR A 148 -21.58 6.48 -21.30
CA THR A 148 -22.71 5.56 -21.06
C THR A 148 -22.52 4.28 -21.86
N LEU A 149 -22.49 3.15 -21.15
CA LEU A 149 -22.39 1.80 -21.67
C LEU A 149 -23.76 1.14 -21.64
N ASP A 150 -24.16 0.55 -22.77
CA ASP A 150 -25.38 -0.27 -22.84
C ASP A 150 -25.15 -1.61 -22.12
N ALA A 151 -26.23 -2.22 -21.61
CA ALA A 151 -26.16 -3.51 -20.93
C ALA A 151 -25.55 -4.60 -21.85
N GLY A 152 -24.61 -5.38 -21.32
CA GLY A 152 -23.85 -6.39 -22.06
C GLY A 152 -22.66 -5.83 -22.86
N SER A 153 -22.45 -4.51 -22.88
CA SER A 153 -21.29 -3.91 -23.57
C SER A 153 -19.98 -4.25 -22.84
N PRO A 154 -18.89 -4.59 -23.58
CA PRO A 154 -17.55 -4.71 -23.02
C PRO A 154 -17.11 -3.41 -22.36
N VAL A 155 -16.38 -3.53 -21.27
CA VAL A 155 -15.86 -2.38 -20.53
C VAL A 155 -14.47 -2.01 -21.03
N PRO A 156 -14.25 -0.76 -21.49
CA PRO A 156 -12.91 -0.23 -21.71
C PRO A 156 -12.09 -0.30 -20.42
N VAL A 157 -10.80 -0.61 -20.55
CA VAL A 157 -9.88 -0.64 -19.40
C VAL A 157 -8.87 0.49 -19.53
N VAL A 158 -8.34 1.02 -18.42
CA VAL A 158 -7.22 1.97 -18.50
C VAL A 158 -6.06 1.37 -19.31
N ALA A 159 -5.46 2.18 -20.19
CA ALA A 159 -4.38 1.77 -21.07
C ALA A 159 -3.25 1.09 -20.30
N GLY A 160 -2.75 0.00 -20.88
CA GLY A 160 -1.78 -0.89 -20.26
C GLY A 160 -2.40 -1.97 -19.38
N ALA A 161 -3.63 -1.83 -18.85
CA ALA A 161 -4.26 -2.87 -18.03
C ALA A 161 -4.74 -4.08 -18.88
N PRO A 162 -4.84 -5.29 -18.30
CA PRO A 162 -5.34 -6.45 -19.03
C PRO A 162 -6.81 -6.29 -19.44
N THR A 163 -7.07 -6.31 -20.76
CA THR A 163 -8.40 -6.16 -21.37
C THR A 163 -9.31 -7.38 -21.18
N THR A 164 -8.74 -8.58 -21.05
CA THR A 164 -9.49 -9.85 -20.91
C THR A 164 -9.29 -10.49 -19.54
N ASP A 165 -10.27 -11.26 -19.08
CA ASP A 165 -10.18 -11.97 -17.80
C ASP A 165 -9.09 -13.04 -17.81
N ARG A 166 -8.91 -13.72 -18.95
CA ARG A 166 -7.82 -14.68 -19.12
C ARG A 166 -6.45 -14.03 -18.98
N ALA A 167 -6.22 -12.87 -19.62
CA ALA A 167 -4.94 -12.17 -19.53
C ALA A 167 -4.67 -11.67 -18.10
N TRP A 168 -5.70 -11.22 -17.39
CA TRP A 168 -5.60 -10.84 -15.98
C TRP A 168 -5.29 -12.02 -15.05
N ALA A 169 -5.90 -13.19 -15.31
CA ALA A 169 -5.69 -14.40 -14.52
C ALA A 169 -4.31 -15.04 -14.76
N MET A 170 -3.59 -14.66 -15.82
CA MET A 170 -2.24 -15.17 -16.07
C MET A 170 -1.25 -14.63 -15.04
N PRO A 171 -0.38 -15.50 -14.49
CA PRO A 171 0.65 -15.05 -13.56
C PRO A 171 1.61 -14.10 -14.28
N GLY A 172 1.92 -12.96 -13.62
CA GLY A 172 2.93 -12.03 -14.10
C GLY A 172 2.48 -10.99 -15.13
N GLY A 173 1.24 -11.06 -15.64
CA GLY A 173 0.66 -10.08 -16.57
C GLY A 173 -0.28 -9.04 -15.94
N GLY A 174 -0.74 -9.29 -14.70
CA GLY A 174 -1.87 -8.57 -14.11
C GLY A 174 -1.70 -7.06 -13.87
N LEU A 175 -0.46 -6.55 -13.80
CA LEU A 175 -0.18 -5.10 -13.62
C LEU A 175 -0.16 -4.31 -14.92
N GLY A 176 -0.06 -5.00 -16.06
CA GLY A 176 -0.07 -4.33 -17.36
C GLY A 176 1.24 -3.70 -17.81
N GLY A 177 1.17 -2.96 -18.92
CA GLY A 177 2.30 -2.26 -19.54
C GLY A 177 3.30 -3.17 -20.26
N GLN A 178 4.44 -2.61 -20.69
CA GLN A 178 5.41 -3.31 -21.54
C GLN A 178 6.28 -4.34 -20.79
N HIS A 179 6.51 -4.14 -19.47
CA HIS A 179 7.40 -4.99 -18.64
C HIS A 179 6.70 -5.54 -17.38
N PRO A 180 5.60 -6.28 -17.50
CA PRO A 180 4.74 -6.62 -16.36
C PRO A 180 5.44 -7.57 -15.36
N LEU A 181 6.29 -8.49 -15.83
CA LEU A 181 7.06 -9.38 -14.96
C LEU A 181 8.00 -8.61 -14.02
N TYR A 182 8.71 -7.61 -14.55
CA TYR A 182 9.59 -6.76 -13.75
C TYR A 182 8.80 -6.04 -12.66
N GLN A 183 7.66 -5.44 -13.03
CA GLN A 183 6.80 -4.71 -12.10
C GLN A 183 6.31 -5.61 -10.96
N VAL A 184 5.85 -6.84 -11.29
CA VAL A 184 5.37 -7.81 -10.31
C VAL A 184 6.49 -8.22 -9.34
N TYR A 185 7.66 -8.62 -9.84
CA TYR A 185 8.77 -9.02 -8.97
C TYR A 185 9.31 -7.85 -8.14
N SER A 186 9.36 -6.65 -8.72
CA SER A 186 9.77 -5.45 -7.99
C SER A 186 8.76 -5.11 -6.88
N LEU A 187 7.45 -5.22 -7.13
CA LEU A 187 6.43 -5.03 -6.11
C LEU A 187 6.48 -6.12 -5.01
N ILE A 188 6.74 -7.38 -5.38
CA ILE A 188 6.96 -8.46 -4.40
C ILE A 188 8.17 -8.13 -3.53
N LEU A 189 9.30 -7.73 -4.11
CA LEU A 189 10.48 -7.31 -3.35
C LEU A 189 10.19 -6.12 -2.44
N ALA A 190 9.49 -5.10 -2.95
CA ALA A 190 9.09 -3.92 -2.18
C ALA A 190 8.25 -4.31 -0.96
N THR A 191 7.23 -5.14 -1.15
CA THR A 191 6.29 -5.53 -0.09
C THR A 191 6.93 -6.49 0.92
N PHE A 192 7.67 -7.51 0.47
CA PHE A 192 8.34 -8.46 1.37
C PHE A 192 9.44 -7.79 2.19
N LEU A 193 10.31 -7.02 1.55
CA LEU A 193 11.46 -6.41 2.24
C LEU A 193 11.05 -5.12 2.95
N GLY A 194 10.07 -4.39 2.42
CA GLY A 194 9.56 -3.18 3.06
C GLY A 194 8.82 -3.48 4.36
N THR A 195 8.06 -4.58 4.45
CA THR A 195 7.40 -5.00 5.70
C THR A 195 8.39 -5.35 6.81
N LEU A 196 9.51 -6.02 6.47
CA LEU A 196 10.60 -6.28 7.43
C LEU A 196 11.18 -5.01 8.04
N GLY A 197 11.17 -3.91 7.28
CA GLY A 197 11.69 -2.62 7.71
C GLY A 197 10.80 -1.86 8.70
N LEU A 198 9.56 -2.29 8.96
CA LEU A 198 8.57 -1.50 9.69
C LEU A 198 8.76 -1.55 11.23
N PRO A 199 9.25 -0.47 11.87
CA PRO A 199 9.67 -0.55 13.28
C PRO A 199 8.50 -0.66 14.26
N HIS A 200 7.32 -0.18 13.86
CA HIS A 200 6.09 -0.23 14.66
C HIS A 200 5.57 -1.66 14.89
N VAL A 201 5.99 -2.63 14.07
CA VAL A 201 5.72 -4.06 14.27
C VAL A 201 6.78 -4.66 15.20
N LEU A 202 8.06 -4.35 14.95
CA LEU A 202 9.18 -4.89 15.72
C LEU A 202 9.10 -4.56 17.22
N VAL A 203 8.76 -3.31 17.55
CA VAL A 203 8.66 -2.85 18.96
C VAL A 203 7.58 -3.61 19.74
N ARG A 204 6.57 -4.16 19.07
CA ARG A 204 5.51 -4.95 19.73
C ARG A 204 6.00 -6.33 20.16
N PHE A 205 7.06 -6.86 19.56
CA PHE A 205 7.63 -8.11 20.02
C PHE A 205 8.34 -7.97 21.37
N TYR A 206 8.78 -6.76 21.73
CA TYR A 206 9.43 -6.48 23.01
C TYR A 206 8.51 -6.59 24.22
N THR A 207 7.20 -6.69 24.03
CA THR A 207 6.25 -6.95 25.12
C THR A 207 6.08 -8.45 25.41
N ASN A 208 6.69 -9.35 24.64
CA ASN A 208 6.71 -10.78 24.96
C ASN A 208 7.74 -11.04 26.07
N PRO A 209 7.43 -11.93 27.04
CA PRO A 209 8.35 -12.22 28.14
C PRO A 209 9.63 -12.92 27.68
N ASP A 210 9.52 -13.81 26.67
CA ASP A 210 10.61 -14.69 26.23
C ASP A 210 10.68 -14.82 24.70
N GLY A 211 11.85 -15.18 24.17
CA GLY A 211 12.02 -15.45 22.73
C GLY A 211 11.15 -16.58 22.19
N ARG A 212 10.83 -17.60 23.01
CA ARG A 212 9.89 -18.68 22.62
C ARG A 212 8.47 -18.16 22.46
N ALA A 213 8.00 -17.34 23.39
CA ALA A 213 6.69 -16.70 23.31
C ALA A 213 6.61 -15.78 22.09
N ALA A 214 7.66 -14.99 21.82
CA ALA A 214 7.73 -14.15 20.63
C ALA A 214 7.61 -14.94 19.31
N ARG A 215 8.22 -16.13 19.21
CA ARG A 215 8.08 -17.02 18.03
C ARG A 215 6.66 -17.54 17.87
N LEU A 216 6.03 -18.00 18.95
CA LEU A 216 4.64 -18.45 18.91
C LEU A 216 3.71 -17.32 18.47
N THR A 217 3.86 -16.14 19.07
CA THR A 217 3.14 -14.92 18.69
C THR A 217 3.36 -14.60 17.21
N SER A 218 4.60 -14.70 16.71
CA SER A 218 4.92 -14.48 15.29
C SER A 218 4.17 -15.46 14.39
N LEU A 219 4.17 -16.75 14.71
CA LEU A 219 3.45 -17.78 13.95
C LEU A 219 1.94 -17.54 13.95
N THR A 220 1.36 -17.23 15.11
CA THR A 220 -0.06 -16.89 15.24
C THR A 220 -0.42 -15.66 14.41
N VAL A 221 0.38 -14.59 14.49
CA VAL A 221 0.17 -13.38 13.69
C VAL A 221 0.26 -13.67 12.19
N LEU A 222 1.22 -14.48 11.75
CA LEU A 222 1.34 -14.89 10.35
C LEU A 222 0.12 -15.70 9.87
N ALA A 223 -0.41 -16.61 10.70
CA ALA A 223 -1.61 -17.37 10.38
C ALA A 223 -2.86 -16.47 10.29
N LEU A 224 -3.01 -15.53 11.23
CA LEU A 224 -4.09 -14.53 11.23
C LEU A 224 -4.00 -13.63 9.98
N LEU A 225 -2.81 -13.16 9.65
CA LEU A 225 -2.56 -12.32 8.48
C LEU A 225 -2.79 -13.07 7.17
N GLY A 226 -2.35 -14.33 7.09
CA GLY A 226 -2.60 -15.21 5.95
C GLY A 226 -4.10 -15.42 5.72
N THR A 227 -4.85 -15.70 6.79
CA THR A 227 -6.31 -15.80 6.74
C THR A 227 -6.95 -14.49 6.28
N PHE A 228 -6.49 -13.35 6.80
CA PHE A 228 -6.98 -12.05 6.41
C PHE A 228 -6.78 -11.79 4.92
N TYR A 229 -5.61 -12.11 4.34
CA TYR A 229 -5.30 -11.85 2.93
C TYR A 229 -6.09 -12.71 1.92
N LEU A 230 -6.73 -13.80 2.35
CA LEU A 230 -7.63 -14.56 1.50
C LEU A 230 -8.84 -13.71 1.08
N PHE A 231 -9.40 -12.91 2.00
CA PHE A 231 -10.64 -12.16 1.74
C PHE A 231 -10.48 -10.99 0.73
N PRO A 232 -9.48 -10.08 0.84
CA PRO A 232 -9.23 -9.07 -0.19
C PRO A 232 -8.98 -9.69 -1.57
N THR A 233 -8.31 -10.84 -1.62
CA THR A 233 -8.02 -11.53 -2.89
C THR A 233 -9.32 -11.99 -3.57
N VAL A 234 -10.20 -12.63 -2.80
CA VAL A 234 -11.54 -13.04 -3.28
C VAL A 234 -12.38 -11.82 -3.70
N LEU A 235 -12.39 -10.76 -2.89
CA LEU A 235 -13.10 -9.52 -3.22
C LEU A 235 -12.52 -8.83 -4.47
N GLY A 236 -11.22 -8.92 -4.72
CA GLY A 236 -10.60 -8.40 -5.95
C GLY A 236 -11.03 -9.15 -7.21
N VAL A 237 -11.24 -10.48 -7.12
CA VAL A 237 -11.83 -11.26 -8.23
C VAL A 237 -13.28 -10.82 -8.45
N PHE A 238 -14.07 -10.71 -7.39
CA PHE A 238 -15.48 -10.30 -7.49
C PHE A 238 -15.64 -8.85 -7.96
N ALA A 239 -14.73 -7.95 -7.60
CA ALA A 239 -14.68 -6.57 -8.11
C ALA A 239 -14.71 -6.54 -9.64
N ARG A 240 -13.85 -7.36 -10.26
CA ARG A 240 -13.73 -7.43 -11.71
C ARG A 240 -14.98 -8.00 -12.38
N LEU A 241 -15.70 -8.90 -11.72
CA LEU A 241 -16.90 -9.55 -12.25
C LEU A 241 -18.18 -8.73 -12.07
N TYR A 242 -18.34 -8.05 -10.92
CA TYR A 242 -19.59 -7.40 -10.54
C TYR A 242 -19.54 -5.87 -10.63
N VAL A 243 -18.35 -5.28 -10.67
CA VAL A 243 -18.17 -3.82 -10.76
C VAL A 243 -17.14 -3.45 -11.84
N PRO A 244 -17.24 -4.00 -13.07
CA PRO A 244 -16.21 -3.81 -14.09
C PRO A 244 -16.09 -2.36 -14.56
N GLN A 245 -17.12 -1.53 -14.38
CA GLN A 245 -17.09 -0.10 -14.71
C GLN A 245 -15.97 0.69 -14.00
N LEU A 246 -15.47 0.21 -12.87
CA LEU A 246 -14.33 0.84 -12.17
C LEU A 246 -13.01 0.67 -12.93
N LEU A 247 -12.94 -0.26 -13.89
CA LEU A 247 -11.77 -0.45 -14.75
C LEU A 247 -11.59 0.69 -15.76
N ILE A 248 -12.63 1.49 -16.02
CA ILE A 248 -12.59 2.65 -16.92
C ILE A 248 -11.96 3.85 -16.22
N THR A 249 -12.38 4.10 -14.98
CA THR A 249 -11.96 5.27 -14.20
C THR A 249 -10.64 5.04 -13.46
N GLY A 250 -10.15 3.80 -13.41
CA GLY A 250 -8.99 3.43 -12.60
C GLY A 250 -9.27 3.41 -11.09
N ALA A 251 -10.50 3.71 -10.65
CA ALA A 251 -10.91 3.78 -9.25
C ALA A 251 -11.07 2.39 -8.59
N SER A 252 -10.13 1.47 -8.86
CA SER A 252 -10.11 0.10 -8.35
C SER A 252 -10.08 0.05 -6.82
N ASP A 253 -9.54 1.09 -6.17
CA ASP A 253 -9.51 1.24 -4.71
C ASP A 253 -10.92 1.37 -4.09
N ALA A 254 -11.92 1.78 -4.88
CA ALA A 254 -13.32 1.88 -4.47
C ALA A 254 -14.06 0.54 -4.51
N ALA A 255 -13.50 -0.48 -5.19
CA ALA A 255 -14.24 -1.68 -5.54
C ALA A 255 -14.75 -2.44 -4.31
N VAL A 256 -13.90 -2.61 -3.30
CA VAL A 256 -14.26 -3.31 -2.06
C VAL A 256 -15.43 -2.64 -1.33
N LEU A 257 -15.53 -1.31 -1.39
CA LEU A 257 -16.59 -0.55 -0.73
C LEU A 257 -17.91 -0.60 -1.49
N LEU A 258 -17.84 -0.61 -2.83
CA LEU A 258 -19.02 -0.58 -3.71
C LEU A 258 -19.62 -1.97 -3.95
N LEU A 259 -18.79 -3.02 -3.88
CA LEU A 259 -19.15 -4.40 -4.16
C LEU A 259 -20.42 -4.91 -3.46
N PRO A 260 -20.60 -4.72 -2.13
CA PRO A 260 -21.78 -5.27 -1.47
C PRO A 260 -23.09 -4.63 -1.94
N GLY A 261 -23.05 -3.33 -2.25
CA GLY A 261 -24.21 -2.58 -2.72
C GLY A 261 -24.54 -2.80 -4.20
N SER A 262 -23.57 -3.23 -5.01
CA SER A 262 -23.80 -3.55 -6.43
C SER A 262 -24.37 -4.96 -6.63
N VAL A 263 -24.06 -5.91 -5.74
CA VAL A 263 -24.50 -7.31 -5.86
C VAL A 263 -25.82 -7.58 -5.14
N LEU A 264 -26.03 -6.97 -3.97
CA LEU A 264 -27.25 -7.16 -3.19
C LEU A 264 -28.03 -5.85 -3.13
N SER A 265 -29.27 -5.88 -3.62
CA SER A 265 -30.18 -4.75 -3.50
C SER A 265 -30.90 -4.74 -2.15
N GLY A 266 -31.35 -3.55 -1.72
CA GLY A 266 -32.12 -3.37 -0.50
C GLY A 266 -31.30 -3.39 0.80
N VAL A 267 -31.98 -3.69 1.91
CA VAL A 267 -31.41 -3.61 3.27
C VAL A 267 -30.18 -4.51 3.48
N PRO A 268 -30.12 -5.77 2.98
CA PRO A 268 -28.95 -6.62 3.15
C PRO A 268 -27.68 -6.03 2.54
N GLY A 269 -27.78 -5.47 1.32
CA GLY A 269 -26.66 -4.78 0.67
C GLY A 269 -26.20 -3.55 1.43
N GLN A 270 -27.14 -2.74 1.93
CA GLN A 270 -26.84 -1.56 2.75
C GLN A 270 -26.13 -1.92 4.06
N LEU A 271 -26.55 -2.99 4.75
CA LEU A 271 -25.92 -3.46 5.97
C LEU A 271 -24.49 -3.96 5.71
N LEU A 272 -24.26 -4.67 4.61
CA LEU A 272 -22.93 -5.13 4.23
C LEU A 272 -22.02 -3.96 3.83
N ALA A 273 -22.53 -3.01 3.04
CA ALA A 273 -21.78 -1.80 2.68
C ALA A 273 -21.43 -0.99 3.94
N ALA A 274 -22.36 -0.82 4.88
CA ALA A 274 -22.11 -0.16 6.16
C ALA A 274 -21.06 -0.91 7.02
N LEU A 275 -21.09 -2.24 7.01
CA LEU A 275 -20.11 -3.07 7.70
C LEU A 275 -18.70 -2.90 7.10
N VAL A 276 -18.57 -2.95 5.76
CA VAL A 276 -17.29 -2.72 5.07
C VAL A 276 -16.77 -1.31 5.33
N ALA A 277 -17.65 -0.29 5.24
CA ALA A 277 -17.34 1.09 5.54
C ALA A 277 -16.79 1.26 6.96
N ALA A 278 -17.48 0.72 7.96
CA ALA A 278 -17.04 0.75 9.34
C ALA A 278 -15.69 0.05 9.53
N GLY A 279 -15.49 -1.10 8.88
CA GLY A 279 -14.22 -1.81 8.85
C GLY A 279 -13.08 -1.02 8.23
N ALA A 280 -13.33 -0.35 7.09
CA ALA A 280 -12.34 0.47 6.38
C ALA A 280 -11.93 1.68 7.23
N ILE A 281 -12.88 2.42 7.80
CA ILE A 281 -12.58 3.55 8.70
C ILE A 281 -11.83 3.07 9.95
N ALA A 282 -12.25 1.95 10.55
CA ALA A 282 -11.51 1.35 11.66
C ALA A 282 -10.09 0.92 11.26
N ALA A 283 -9.89 0.45 10.02
CA ALA A 283 -8.59 0.08 9.48
C ALA A 283 -7.63 1.27 9.38
N PHE A 284 -8.08 2.37 8.76
CA PHE A 284 -7.27 3.58 8.62
C PHE A 284 -6.96 4.22 9.96
N LEU A 285 -7.97 4.38 10.83
CA LEU A 285 -7.79 5.02 12.14
C LEU A 285 -6.80 4.25 13.02
N SER A 286 -6.90 2.92 13.03
CA SER A 286 -6.05 2.02 13.81
C SER A 286 -4.58 2.08 13.39
N THR A 287 -4.31 1.97 12.09
CA THR A 287 -2.95 1.90 11.55
C THR A 287 -2.29 3.28 11.60
N SER A 288 -3.05 4.34 11.29
CA SER A 288 -2.56 5.71 11.32
C SER A 288 -2.20 6.14 12.75
N SER A 289 -3.05 5.80 13.73
CA SER A 289 -2.76 6.09 15.14
C SER A 289 -1.49 5.35 15.61
N GLY A 290 -1.31 4.09 15.20
CA GLY A 290 -0.12 3.30 15.55
C GLY A 290 1.18 3.89 14.98
N LEU A 291 1.17 4.28 13.70
CA LEU A 291 2.31 4.94 13.05
C LEU A 291 2.59 6.31 13.69
N LEU A 292 1.55 7.11 13.91
CA LEU A 292 1.69 8.44 14.49
C LEU A 292 2.29 8.39 15.90
N VAL A 293 1.85 7.44 16.73
CA VAL A 293 2.41 7.21 18.07
C VAL A 293 3.88 6.80 17.99
N SER A 294 4.23 5.93 17.04
CA SER A 294 5.62 5.52 16.84
C SER A 294 6.51 6.71 16.44
N ILE A 295 6.05 7.58 15.54
CA ILE A 295 6.80 8.77 15.12
C ILE A 295 6.90 9.76 16.29
N ALA A 296 5.78 10.04 16.96
CA ALA A 296 5.72 10.97 18.08
C ALA A 296 6.60 10.50 19.25
N GLY A 297 6.64 9.20 19.52
CA GLY A 297 7.53 8.60 20.53
C GLY A 297 8.99 8.86 20.23
N VAL A 298 9.43 8.51 19.01
CA VAL A 298 10.83 8.71 18.57
C VAL A 298 11.21 10.20 18.57
N LEU A 299 10.37 11.08 18.04
CA LEU A 299 10.61 12.53 18.08
C LEU A 299 10.66 13.07 19.51
N SER A 300 9.80 12.57 20.39
CA SER A 300 9.74 13.03 21.78
C SER A 300 10.97 12.65 22.59
N THR A 301 11.56 11.47 22.35
CA THR A 301 12.71 10.97 23.12
C THR A 301 14.05 11.32 22.51
N ASP A 302 14.14 11.34 21.18
CA ASP A 302 15.42 11.45 20.48
C ASP A 302 15.72 12.88 20.03
N VAL A 303 14.69 13.73 19.87
CA VAL A 303 14.83 15.13 19.43
C VAL A 303 14.48 16.11 20.55
N LEU A 304 13.46 15.79 21.37
CA LEU A 304 12.98 16.62 22.45
C LEU A 304 13.40 16.08 23.83
N SER A 305 13.02 16.79 24.91
CA SER A 305 13.45 16.47 26.28
C SER A 305 12.65 15.35 26.96
N GLY A 306 11.86 14.58 26.21
CA GLY A 306 11.14 13.42 26.73
C GLY A 306 9.92 13.71 27.63
N LYS A 307 9.45 14.96 27.72
CA LYS A 307 8.29 15.31 28.57
C LYS A 307 6.96 14.95 27.90
N VAL A 308 5.90 14.77 28.69
CA VAL A 308 4.54 14.49 28.17
C VAL A 308 4.05 15.58 27.20
N ARG A 309 4.40 16.85 27.46
CA ARG A 309 4.09 17.96 26.55
C ARG A 309 4.85 17.84 25.22
N ASP A 310 6.09 17.35 25.27
CA ASP A 310 6.93 17.15 24.09
C ASP A 310 6.34 16.06 23.19
N PHE A 311 5.80 14.98 23.78
CA PHE A 311 5.07 13.95 23.02
C PHE A 311 3.84 14.52 22.31
N ARG A 312 3.05 15.39 22.96
CA ARG A 312 1.88 16.02 22.34
C ARG A 312 2.26 16.92 21.17
N VAL A 313 3.31 17.72 21.31
CA VAL A 313 3.83 18.58 20.24
C VAL A 313 4.38 17.73 19.10
N ALA A 314 5.16 16.70 19.42
CA ALA A 314 5.69 15.75 18.45
C ALA A 314 4.57 15.05 17.67
N ALA A 315 3.48 14.64 18.32
CA ALA A 315 2.32 14.04 17.67
C ALA A 315 1.62 15.01 16.70
N VAL A 316 1.45 16.27 17.08
CA VAL A 316 0.85 17.28 16.18
C VAL A 316 1.74 17.48 14.94
N LEU A 317 3.04 17.69 15.12
CA LEU A 317 3.97 17.87 14.01
C LEU A 317 4.06 16.62 13.11
N ALA A 318 4.14 15.44 13.72
CA ALA A 318 4.24 14.17 13.04
C ALA A 318 2.99 13.82 12.21
N GLY A 319 1.81 14.30 12.62
CA GLY A 319 0.56 14.10 11.89
C GLY A 319 0.29 15.20 10.86
N ALA A 320 0.63 16.46 11.18
CA ALA A 320 0.39 17.60 10.30
C ALA A 320 1.17 17.50 8.98
N VAL A 321 2.43 17.02 9.02
CA VAL A 321 3.26 16.91 7.80
C VAL A 321 2.68 15.90 6.80
N PRO A 322 2.39 14.62 7.16
CA PRO A 322 1.74 13.68 6.25
C PRO A 322 0.33 14.11 5.84
N LEU A 323 -0.41 14.80 6.72
CA LEU A 323 -1.73 15.31 6.40
C LEU A 323 -1.69 16.39 5.32
N ALA A 324 -0.74 17.33 5.42
CA ALA A 324 -0.52 18.35 4.40
C ALA A 324 -0.09 17.71 3.06
N LEU A 325 0.81 16.71 3.10
CA LEU A 325 1.22 15.95 1.91
C LEU A 325 0.06 15.18 1.29
N SER A 326 -0.80 14.57 2.11
CA SER A 326 -1.99 13.82 1.66
C SER A 326 -2.98 14.68 0.90
N ILE A 327 -3.12 15.95 1.28
CA ILE A 327 -4.01 16.91 0.62
C ILE A 327 -3.36 17.53 -0.62
N GLY A 328 -2.04 17.74 -0.61
CA GLY A 328 -1.31 18.42 -1.69
C GLY A 328 -0.90 17.53 -2.87
N VAL A 329 -0.80 16.22 -2.69
CA VAL A 329 -0.42 15.27 -3.75
C VAL A 329 -1.66 14.79 -4.50
N VAL A 330 -1.68 14.99 -5.82
CA VAL A 330 -2.71 14.46 -6.72
C VAL A 330 -2.78 12.94 -6.57
N SER A 331 -3.99 12.42 -6.39
CA SER A 331 -4.26 11.01 -6.12
C SER A 331 -3.90 10.13 -7.31
N LEU A 332 -2.70 9.57 -7.30
CA LEU A 332 -2.42 8.30 -7.96
C LEU A 332 -3.23 7.18 -7.29
N ASP A 333 -3.41 6.05 -7.98
CA ASP A 333 -3.96 4.83 -7.38
C ASP A 333 -3.26 4.54 -6.04
N LEU A 334 -4.03 4.25 -4.99
CA LEU A 334 -3.47 3.95 -3.67
C LEU A 334 -2.52 2.76 -3.76
N SER A 335 -2.88 1.76 -4.58
CA SER A 335 -2.05 0.58 -4.84
C SER A 335 -0.63 0.93 -5.28
N ARG A 336 -0.46 1.90 -6.19
CA ARG A 336 0.85 2.36 -6.68
C ARG A 336 1.59 3.17 -5.63
N THR A 337 0.91 4.13 -4.99
CA THR A 337 1.51 4.99 -3.97
C THR A 337 2.02 4.18 -2.78
N VAL A 338 1.23 3.21 -2.31
CA VAL A 338 1.61 2.30 -1.23
C VAL A 338 2.82 1.45 -1.65
N GLY A 339 2.83 0.92 -2.88
CA GLY A 339 3.98 0.17 -3.43
C GLY A 339 5.29 0.97 -3.44
N LEU A 340 5.23 2.24 -3.86
CA LEU A 340 6.39 3.15 -3.84
C LEU A 340 6.92 3.39 -2.43
N VAL A 341 6.03 3.60 -1.46
CA VAL A 341 6.43 3.78 -0.04
C VAL A 341 7.07 2.50 0.51
N PHE A 342 6.53 1.32 0.17
CA PHE A 342 7.15 0.03 0.48
C PHE A 342 8.55 -0.10 -0.15
N ALA A 343 8.74 0.36 -1.39
CA ALA A 343 10.04 0.32 -2.06
C ALA A 343 11.08 1.20 -1.35
N VAL A 344 10.70 2.40 -0.89
CA VAL A 344 11.58 3.27 -0.08
C VAL A 344 11.98 2.59 1.22
N ALA A 345 11.03 1.94 1.92
CA ALA A 345 11.30 1.21 3.15
C ALA A 345 12.22 -0.02 2.90
N ALA A 346 11.94 -0.78 1.84
CA ALA A 346 12.73 -1.93 1.43
C ALA A 346 14.18 -1.55 1.11
N SER A 347 14.41 -0.38 0.51
CA SER A 347 15.74 0.06 0.07
C SER A 347 16.59 0.69 1.17
N THR A 348 16.05 0.80 2.38
CA THR A 348 16.71 1.50 3.49
C THR A 348 16.89 0.58 4.70
N LEU A 349 15.80 0.24 5.37
CA LEU A 349 15.84 -0.46 6.65
C LEU A 349 16.13 -1.94 6.50
N CYS A 350 15.65 -2.58 5.42
CA CYS A 350 15.88 -4.01 5.22
C CYS A 350 17.38 -4.36 5.04
N PRO A 351 18.14 -3.75 4.10
CA PRO A 351 19.57 -4.01 3.98
C PRO A 351 20.34 -3.75 5.28
N LEU A 352 19.97 -2.69 6.00
CA LEU A 352 20.56 -2.34 7.29
C LEU A 352 20.32 -3.42 8.35
N LEU A 353 19.08 -3.88 8.50
CA LEU A 353 18.71 -4.91 9.46
C LEU A 353 19.33 -6.26 9.09
N VAL A 354 19.26 -6.65 7.81
CA VAL A 354 19.79 -7.92 7.34
C VAL A 354 21.31 -7.98 7.52
N LEU A 355 22.03 -6.96 7.05
CA LEU A 355 23.48 -6.93 7.23
C LEU A 355 23.87 -6.73 8.70
N GLY A 356 23.12 -5.94 9.46
CA GLY A 356 23.40 -5.70 10.88
C GLY A 356 23.23 -6.95 11.74
N ILE A 357 22.26 -7.81 11.42
CA ILE A 357 21.99 -9.05 12.16
C ILE A 357 22.88 -10.18 11.66
N TRP A 358 23.10 -10.35 10.35
CA TRP A 358 23.76 -11.53 9.79
C TRP A 358 25.18 -11.30 9.28
N TRP A 359 25.68 -10.06 9.23
CA TRP A 359 27.03 -9.74 8.74
C TRP A 359 27.85 -8.88 9.70
N ARG A 360 28.92 -9.47 10.24
CA ARG A 360 29.85 -8.82 11.19
C ARG A 360 30.67 -7.68 10.59
N GLY A 361 30.69 -7.57 9.26
CA GLY A 361 31.51 -6.59 8.54
C GLY A 361 30.85 -5.21 8.37
N LEU A 362 29.60 -5.03 8.80
CA LEU A 362 28.88 -3.78 8.59
C LEU A 362 29.50 -2.62 9.38
N THR A 363 29.80 -1.53 8.70
CA THR A 363 30.35 -0.31 9.31
C THR A 363 29.31 0.82 9.32
N ALA A 364 29.49 1.81 10.21
CA ALA A 364 28.62 3.00 10.24
C ALA A 364 28.63 3.77 8.91
N ALA A 365 29.80 3.89 8.27
CA ALA A 365 29.93 4.55 6.98
C ALA A 365 29.21 3.77 5.86
N GLY A 366 29.31 2.44 5.85
CA GLY A 366 28.60 1.62 4.87
C GLY A 366 27.10 1.62 5.08
N ALA A 367 26.64 1.55 6.34
CA ALA A 367 25.24 1.71 6.70
C ALA A 367 24.69 3.06 6.20
N ALA A 368 25.39 4.16 6.45
CA ALA A 368 25.00 5.49 5.97
C ALA A 368 24.95 5.55 4.43
N ALA A 369 25.99 5.08 3.75
CA ALA A 369 26.05 5.11 2.28
C ALA A 369 24.90 4.33 1.64
N GLY A 370 24.58 3.13 2.14
CA GLY A 370 23.45 2.36 1.64
C GLY A 370 22.10 3.00 1.92
N LEU A 371 21.91 3.61 3.10
CA LEU A 371 20.68 4.34 3.42
C LEU A 371 20.47 5.54 2.48
N PHE A 372 21.52 6.31 2.20
CA PHE A 372 21.44 7.47 1.31
C PHE A 372 21.25 7.05 -0.16
N LEU A 373 22.00 6.06 -0.66
CA LEU A 373 21.90 5.63 -2.05
C LEU A 373 20.59 4.88 -2.32
N GLY A 374 20.26 3.88 -1.50
CA GLY A 374 19.03 3.09 -1.66
C GLY A 374 17.77 3.91 -1.42
N GLY A 375 17.73 4.64 -0.30
CA GLY A 375 16.60 5.50 0.03
C GLY A 375 16.45 6.67 -0.92
N GLY A 376 17.56 7.32 -1.29
CA GLY A 376 17.56 8.42 -2.25
C GLY A 376 17.08 7.99 -3.64
N LEU A 377 17.57 6.86 -4.16
CA LEU A 377 17.15 6.35 -5.46
C LEU A 377 15.65 6.03 -5.50
N SER A 378 15.14 5.32 -4.48
CA SER A 378 13.71 5.00 -4.38
C SER A 378 12.84 6.24 -4.17
N LEU A 379 13.30 7.22 -3.38
CA LEU A 379 12.55 8.46 -3.14
C LEU A 379 12.49 9.32 -4.40
N VAL A 380 13.61 9.46 -5.12
CA VAL A 380 13.67 10.17 -6.40
C VAL A 380 12.78 9.49 -7.43
N ALA A 381 12.84 8.15 -7.53
CA ALA A 381 11.96 7.39 -8.41
C ALA A 381 10.47 7.60 -8.09
N ALA A 382 10.11 7.58 -6.81
CA ALA A 382 8.75 7.87 -6.35
C ALA A 382 8.32 9.31 -6.67
N SER A 383 9.18 10.31 -6.41
CA SER A 383 8.88 11.71 -6.71
C SER A 383 8.71 11.97 -8.20
N ILE A 384 9.59 11.41 -9.04
CA ILE A 384 9.48 11.52 -10.50
C ILE A 384 8.20 10.83 -11.00
N SER A 385 7.88 9.64 -10.48
CA SER A 385 6.66 8.92 -10.86
C SER A 385 5.37 9.65 -10.48
N VAL A 386 5.41 10.49 -9.44
CA VAL A 386 4.27 11.31 -9.00
C VAL A 386 4.16 12.61 -9.80
N VAL A 387 5.28 13.24 -10.15
CA VAL A 387 5.29 14.59 -10.75
C VAL A 387 5.28 14.57 -12.28
N THR A 388 5.90 13.57 -12.91
CA THR A 388 6.05 13.49 -14.37
C THR A 388 5.41 12.21 -14.91
N PRO A 389 4.35 12.30 -15.73
CA PRO A 389 3.90 11.18 -16.54
C PRO A 389 4.96 10.94 -17.62
N ILE A 390 5.84 9.97 -17.41
CA ILE A 390 6.83 9.56 -18.41
C ILE A 390 6.10 8.68 -19.41
N SER A 391 6.19 9.03 -20.69
CA SER A 391 5.58 8.23 -21.76
C SER A 391 6.23 6.86 -21.86
N ASP A 392 5.41 5.82 -22.05
CA ASP A 392 5.84 4.42 -22.22
C ASP A 392 6.73 4.20 -23.47
N GLY A 393 6.89 5.21 -24.33
CA GLY A 393 7.79 5.19 -25.48
C GLY A 393 9.26 5.44 -25.16
N VAL A 394 9.59 6.04 -24.00
CA VAL A 394 10.99 6.36 -23.66
C VAL A 394 11.74 5.08 -23.26
N LEU A 395 12.85 4.77 -23.95
CA LEU A 395 13.67 3.57 -23.73
C LEU A 395 12.87 2.25 -23.80
N GLY A 396 11.81 2.20 -24.62
CA GLY A 396 10.93 1.02 -24.73
C GLY A 396 10.30 0.63 -23.40
N GLY A 397 9.78 1.62 -22.65
CA GLY A 397 9.03 1.41 -21.41
C GLY A 397 9.87 1.10 -20.16
N TRP A 398 11.18 0.87 -20.28
CA TRP A 398 12.03 0.53 -19.13
C TRP A 398 12.16 1.65 -18.11
N ALA A 399 12.22 2.91 -18.57
CA ALA A 399 12.32 4.06 -17.67
C ALA A 399 11.07 4.16 -16.77
N ALA A 400 9.88 4.06 -17.38
CA ALA A 400 8.61 4.06 -16.67
C ALA A 400 8.50 2.87 -15.70
N ALA A 401 8.91 1.67 -16.13
CA ALA A 401 8.88 0.47 -15.29
C ALA A 401 9.78 0.59 -14.05
N ILE A 402 11.04 1.03 -14.21
CA ILE A 402 11.99 1.17 -13.11
C ILE A 402 11.57 2.28 -12.15
N LEU A 403 11.09 3.41 -12.66
CA LEU A 403 10.68 4.53 -11.81
C LEU A 403 9.39 4.22 -11.05
N GLY A 404 8.41 3.58 -11.70
CA GLY A 404 7.16 3.17 -11.08
C GLY A 404 7.32 2.03 -10.08
N TYR A 405 8.30 1.15 -10.30
CA TYR A 405 8.59 0.01 -9.40
C TYR A 405 10.11 -0.08 -9.13
N PRO A 406 10.67 0.76 -8.24
CA PRO A 406 12.11 0.90 -8.09
C PRO A 406 12.79 -0.21 -7.29
N ALA A 407 12.06 -0.96 -6.45
CA ALA A 407 12.64 -1.87 -5.46
C ALA A 407 13.58 -2.94 -6.06
N ALA A 408 13.28 -3.48 -7.24
CA ALA A 408 14.15 -4.45 -7.91
C ALA A 408 15.55 -3.91 -8.25
N VAL A 409 15.71 -2.59 -8.39
CA VAL A 409 17.00 -1.93 -8.64
C VAL A 409 17.56 -1.31 -7.37
N SER A 410 16.73 -0.57 -6.64
CA SER A 410 17.18 0.21 -5.48
C SER A 410 17.57 -0.65 -4.28
N VAL A 411 16.93 -1.81 -4.07
CA VAL A 411 17.31 -2.72 -2.98
C VAL A 411 18.68 -3.35 -3.23
N PRO A 412 18.98 -3.98 -4.39
CA PRO A 412 20.32 -4.49 -4.66
C PRO A 412 21.39 -3.40 -4.60
N VAL A 413 21.11 -2.20 -5.10
CA VAL A 413 22.03 -1.05 -5.02
C VAL A 413 22.29 -0.67 -3.56
N ALA A 414 21.28 -0.68 -2.70
CA ALA A 414 21.44 -0.43 -1.28
C ALA A 414 22.35 -1.48 -0.61
N PHE A 415 22.11 -2.77 -0.85
CA PHE A 415 22.97 -3.85 -0.34
C PHE A 415 24.41 -3.71 -0.85
N ALA A 416 24.59 -3.50 -2.15
CA ALA A 416 25.90 -3.34 -2.76
C ALA A 416 26.65 -2.15 -2.17
N ALA A 417 25.99 -1.00 -2.02
CA ALA A 417 26.57 0.18 -1.39
C ALA A 417 26.98 -0.08 0.06
N MET A 418 26.12 -0.71 0.87
CA MET A 418 26.45 -1.06 2.25
C MET A 418 27.64 -2.00 2.34
N ILE A 419 27.69 -3.01 1.47
CA ILE A 419 28.77 -4.00 1.43
C ILE A 419 30.07 -3.34 0.98
N VAL A 420 30.11 -2.73 -0.21
CA VAL A 420 31.32 -2.14 -0.81
C VAL A 420 31.95 -1.10 0.11
N VAL A 421 31.15 -0.18 0.65
CA VAL A 421 31.68 0.86 1.55
C VAL A 421 32.16 0.24 2.86
N SER A 422 31.44 -0.74 3.42
CA SER A 422 31.89 -1.44 4.63
C SER A 422 33.16 -2.26 4.40
N LEU A 423 33.36 -2.82 3.21
CA LEU A 423 34.60 -3.49 2.82
C LEU A 423 35.76 -2.49 2.77
N ALA A 424 35.52 -1.28 2.25
CA ALA A 424 36.52 -0.21 2.19
C ALA A 424 36.86 0.37 3.57
N THR A 425 35.89 0.42 4.49
CA THR A 425 36.04 0.99 5.84
C THR A 425 36.23 -0.07 6.93
N ARG A 426 36.61 -1.32 6.59
CA ARG A 426 36.80 -2.44 7.55
C ARG A 426 37.65 -2.09 8.78
N ARG A 427 38.56 -1.13 8.65
CA ARG A 427 39.42 -0.66 9.75
C ARG A 427 38.65 0.02 10.90
N THR A 428 37.43 0.49 10.66
CA THR A 428 36.58 1.15 11.67
C THR A 428 35.65 0.19 12.40
N VAL A 429 35.73 -1.12 12.13
CA VAL A 429 34.89 -2.12 12.79
C VAL A 429 35.32 -2.24 14.27
N PRO A 430 34.40 -2.01 15.23
CA PRO A 430 34.73 -2.18 16.66
C PRO A 430 35.14 -3.60 17.01
N SER A 431 36.12 -3.74 17.92
CA SER A 431 36.60 -5.06 18.39
C SER A 431 35.52 -5.89 19.09
N ASP A 432 34.53 -5.23 19.70
CA ASP A 432 33.46 -5.88 20.47
C ASP A 432 32.33 -6.45 19.61
N ILE A 433 32.33 -6.25 18.28
CA ILE A 433 31.29 -6.80 17.40
C ILE A 433 31.15 -8.31 17.60
N SER A 434 32.27 -9.02 17.77
CA SER A 434 32.27 -10.46 18.00
C SER A 434 31.48 -10.89 19.24
N ARG A 435 31.55 -10.09 20.31
CA ARG A 435 30.83 -10.33 21.57
C ARG A 435 29.35 -10.01 21.41
N ILE A 436 29.03 -8.90 20.75
CA ILE A 436 27.64 -8.50 20.45
C ILE A 436 26.95 -9.57 19.59
N PHE A 437 27.63 -10.04 18.54
CA PHE A 437 27.09 -11.05 17.63
C PHE A 437 26.82 -12.39 18.32
N ALA A 438 27.71 -12.77 19.25
CA ALA A 438 27.52 -13.95 20.09
C ALA A 438 26.29 -13.79 21.00
N ARG A 439 26.11 -12.63 21.66
CA ARG A 439 24.92 -12.35 22.48
C ARG A 439 23.61 -12.41 21.67
N LEU A 440 23.62 -11.99 20.41
CA LEU A 440 22.42 -12.00 19.55
C LEU A 440 22.00 -13.40 19.07
N HIS A 441 22.94 -14.32 18.88
CA HIS A 441 22.67 -15.63 18.25
C HIS A 441 22.74 -16.83 19.20
N LEU A 442 23.34 -16.67 20.38
CA LEU A 442 23.42 -17.75 21.36
C LEU A 442 22.06 -17.94 22.09
N PRO A 443 21.66 -19.19 22.38
CA PRO A 443 20.45 -19.48 23.16
C PRO A 443 20.47 -18.81 24.53
N GLU A 444 19.33 -18.23 24.94
CA GLU A 444 19.12 -17.51 26.22
C GLU A 444 19.49 -18.34 27.46
N GLY A 445 19.48 -19.68 27.37
CA GLY A 445 19.80 -20.60 28.48
C GLY A 445 21.29 -20.90 28.69
N LEU A 446 22.18 -20.41 27.82
CA LEU A 446 23.62 -20.54 27.99
C LEU A 446 24.14 -19.22 28.60
N ASP A 447 24.12 -19.10 29.94
CA ASP A 447 24.68 -17.96 30.69
C ASP A 447 26.22 -17.91 30.62
N MET A 448 26.78 -18.08 29.42
CA MET A 448 28.22 -18.02 29.12
C MET A 448 28.75 -16.57 29.09
N GLY A 449 27.88 -15.59 29.37
CA GLY A 449 28.23 -14.18 29.47
C GLY A 449 28.96 -13.85 30.77
N LYS A 450 28.67 -14.54 31.87
CA LYS A 450 29.30 -14.26 33.17
C LYS A 450 30.67 -14.93 33.33
N ASP A 451 30.85 -16.13 32.77
CA ASP A 451 32.09 -16.90 32.99
C ASP A 451 33.28 -16.36 32.18
N ARG A 452 33.05 -15.65 31.08
CA ARG A 452 34.12 -15.00 30.29
C ARG A 452 34.44 -13.56 30.72
N GLU A 453 33.59 -12.92 31.52
CA GLU A 453 33.87 -11.58 32.07
C GLU A 453 34.83 -11.62 33.27
N ARG A 454 35.17 -12.81 33.78
CA ARG A 454 36.15 -12.99 34.85
C ARG A 454 37.57 -13.37 34.39
N GLU A 455 37.76 -13.75 33.14
CA GLU A 455 39.05 -14.23 32.61
C GLU A 455 39.68 -13.32 31.52
N LEU A 456 39.21 -12.07 31.42
CA LEU A 456 39.87 -10.98 30.67
C LEU A 456 39.90 -9.74 31.57
#